data_AF-A0A8T6HFV2-F1
#
_entry.id   AF-A0A8T6HFV2-F1
#
_cell.length_a   1.000
_cell.length_b   1.000
_cell.length_c   1.000
_cell.angle_alpha   90.00
_cell.angle_beta   90.00
_cell.angle_gamma   90.00
#
_symmetry.space_group_name_H-M   'P 1'
#
loop_
_entity.id
_entity.type
_entity.pdbx_description
1 polymer ?
#
loop_
_entity_poly.entity_id
_entity_poly.type
_entity_poly.pdbx_seq_one_letter_code
_entity_poly.pdbx_strand_id
1 'polypeptide(L)'
;MKNCIYHGLDTQALNSPPKRGNSISWRWTNGKARYFLFAEQEPNYSFLFDIQQSLKNNLKITLHFQEDTSKTGLLRIDYHGQHQNPRKIKSSLPNRFKPYAAKWFDYHEHHIHYYVEDYKPLAWAIPLADDEFPIKDITTTTDIFPVIQEFAVRINLETKFERVSS
;
A
#
# COMPACT_ATOMS: atom_id res chain seq x y z
N MET A 1 -8.84 3.52 12.73
CA MET A 1 -8.84 3.96 11.32
C MET A 1 -10.30 4.04 10.87
N LYS A 2 -10.70 5.10 10.17
CA LYS A 2 -12.07 5.27 9.62
C LYS A 2 -12.24 4.37 8.38
N ASN A 3 -13.47 4.12 7.94
CA ASN A 3 -13.78 3.18 6.85
C ASN A 3 -13.49 3.82 5.47
N CYS A 4 -12.76 3.10 4.62
CA CYS A 4 -12.45 3.52 3.25
C CYS A 4 -13.38 2.82 2.25
N ILE A 5 -13.87 3.55 1.25
CA ILE A 5 -14.70 3.01 0.16
C ILE A 5 -14.07 3.40 -1.19
N TYR A 6 -14.08 2.48 -2.15
CA TYR A 6 -13.68 2.78 -3.51
C TYR A 6 -14.79 3.52 -4.28
N HIS A 7 -14.40 4.58 -4.98
CA HIS A 7 -15.24 5.27 -5.94
C HIS A 7 -14.53 5.25 -7.30
N GLY A 8 -15.16 4.56 -8.26
CA GLY A 8 -14.56 4.19 -9.54
C GLY A 8 -13.88 5.32 -10.29
N LEU A 9 -12.55 5.27 -10.37
CA LEU A 9 -11.81 5.71 -11.54
C LEU A 9 -10.83 4.59 -11.90
N ASP A 10 -11.33 3.63 -12.69
CA ASP A 10 -10.47 2.81 -13.53
C ASP A 10 -9.84 3.77 -14.55
N THR A 11 -8.52 3.77 -14.69
CA THR A 11 -7.79 4.75 -15.53
C THR A 11 -8.13 4.69 -17.03
N GLN A 12 -9.05 3.82 -17.45
CA GLN A 12 -9.64 3.81 -18.80
C GLN A 12 -11.05 4.42 -18.89
N ALA A 13 -11.65 4.87 -17.78
CA ALA A 13 -13.03 5.39 -17.72
C ALA A 13 -13.07 6.88 -17.35
N LEU A 14 -12.23 7.72 -17.97
CA LEU A 14 -12.16 9.17 -17.70
C LEU A 14 -13.45 9.97 -18.02
N ASN A 15 -14.52 9.34 -18.51
CA ASN A 15 -15.75 10.01 -18.94
C ASN A 15 -17.02 9.50 -18.25
N SER A 16 -16.94 8.94 -17.04
CA SER A 16 -18.15 8.54 -16.29
C SER A 16 -18.04 8.94 -14.82
N PRO A 17 -19.14 9.44 -14.21
CA PRO A 17 -19.14 9.73 -12.79
C PRO A 17 -18.81 8.47 -11.99
N PRO A 18 -18.02 8.58 -10.91
CA PRO A 18 -17.63 7.43 -10.10
C PRO A 18 -18.88 6.72 -9.57
N LYS A 19 -19.12 5.49 -10.05
CA LYS A 19 -20.19 4.65 -9.52
C LYS A 19 -19.73 4.08 -8.17
N ARG A 20 -20.59 4.17 -7.14
CA ARG A 20 -20.46 3.37 -5.91
C ARG A 20 -20.46 1.90 -6.32
N GLY A 21 -19.37 1.19 -6.04
CA GLY A 21 -19.24 -0.23 -6.29
C GLY A 21 -18.97 -0.96 -4.98
N ASN A 22 -19.76 -1.99 -4.69
CA ASN A 22 -19.49 -2.90 -3.56
C ASN A 22 -18.32 -3.85 -3.86
N SER A 23 -17.94 -3.95 -5.14
CA SER A 23 -16.80 -4.73 -5.58
C SER A 23 -15.98 -4.01 -6.67
N ILE A 24 -14.70 -4.33 -6.72
CA ILE A 24 -13.75 -3.91 -7.75
C ILE A 24 -13.31 -5.16 -8.50
N SER A 25 -13.58 -5.18 -9.81
CA SER A 25 -12.94 -6.13 -10.71
C SER A 25 -11.45 -5.85 -10.78
N TRP A 26 -10.64 -6.81 -10.35
CA TRP A 26 -9.20 -6.70 -10.44
C TRP A 26 -8.74 -6.73 -11.90
N ARG A 27 -8.01 -5.70 -12.32
CA ARG A 27 -7.40 -5.59 -13.65
C ARG A 27 -5.92 -5.30 -13.51
N TRP A 28 -5.11 -6.32 -13.82
CA TRP A 28 -3.67 -6.22 -13.82
C TRP A 28 -3.17 -5.96 -15.22
N THR A 29 -2.63 -4.77 -15.47
CA THR A 29 -2.03 -4.45 -16.77
C THR A 29 -0.56 -4.11 -16.60
N ASN A 30 0.32 -4.86 -17.28
CA ASN A 30 1.76 -4.61 -17.31
C ASN A 30 2.44 -4.47 -15.94
N GLY A 31 2.03 -5.27 -14.96
CA GLY A 31 2.60 -5.20 -13.61
C GLY A 31 2.13 -3.99 -12.81
N LYS A 32 1.05 -3.30 -13.20
CA LYS A 32 0.53 -2.14 -12.47
C LYS A 32 -0.98 -2.17 -12.34
N ALA A 33 -1.48 -1.65 -11.22
CA ALA A 33 -2.89 -1.38 -10.98
C ALA A 33 -3.03 -0.18 -10.04
N ARG A 34 -4.03 0.67 -10.28
CA ARG A 34 -4.29 1.87 -9.49
C ARG A 34 -5.76 2.04 -9.21
N TYR A 35 -6.09 2.34 -7.96
CA TYR A 35 -7.45 2.54 -7.50
C TYR A 35 -7.53 3.83 -6.68
N PHE A 36 -8.45 4.73 -7.05
CA PHE A 36 -8.76 5.91 -6.26
C PHE A 36 -9.80 5.58 -5.20
N LEU A 37 -9.47 5.83 -3.94
CA LEU A 37 -10.32 5.56 -2.78
C LEU A 37 -10.71 6.87 -2.12
N PHE A 38 -11.83 6.87 -1.40
CA PHE A 38 -12.28 8.00 -0.60
C PHE A 38 -12.80 7.49 0.75
N ALA A 39 -12.69 8.30 1.80
CA ALA A 39 -13.36 7.99 3.06
C ALA A 39 -14.85 8.31 2.92
N GLU A 40 -15.75 7.36 3.21
CA GLU A 40 -17.19 7.57 2.98
C GLU A 40 -17.74 8.79 3.72
N GLN A 41 -17.32 8.93 4.97
CA GLN A 41 -17.80 9.98 5.87
C GLN A 41 -17.08 11.32 5.64
N GLU A 42 -15.95 11.32 4.91
CA GLU A 42 -15.12 12.50 4.70
C GLU A 42 -14.60 12.51 3.25
N PRO A 43 -15.46 12.81 2.27
CA PRO A 43 -15.15 12.69 0.84
C PRO A 43 -14.01 13.62 0.37
N ASN A 44 -13.64 14.61 1.18
CA ASN A 44 -12.49 15.47 0.92
C ASN A 44 -11.15 14.75 1.11
N TYR A 45 -11.14 13.60 1.80
CA TYR A 45 -9.96 12.75 1.91
C TYR A 45 -9.96 11.73 0.78
N SER A 46 -9.04 11.92 -0.16
CA SER A 46 -8.84 11.00 -1.26
C SER A 46 -7.51 10.25 -1.11
N PHE A 47 -7.50 9.01 -1.60
CA PHE A 47 -6.36 8.12 -1.49
C PHE A 47 -6.09 7.45 -2.83
N LEU A 48 -4.84 7.09 -3.06
CA LEU A 48 -4.41 6.28 -4.19
C LEU A 48 -3.84 4.96 -3.66
N PHE A 49 -4.50 3.86 -3.98
CA PHE A 49 -3.99 2.52 -3.83
C PHE A 49 -3.23 2.17 -5.12
N ASP A 50 -1.90 2.13 -5.05
CA ASP A 50 -1.00 1.83 -6.17
C ASP A 50 -0.34 0.48 -5.95
N ILE A 51 -0.45 -0.40 -6.95
CA ILE A 51 0.21 -1.71 -6.98
C ILE A 51 1.17 -1.74 -8.15
N GLN A 52 2.42 -2.12 -7.89
CA GLN A 52 3.48 -2.18 -8.88
C GLN A 52 4.29 -3.46 -8.70
N GLN A 53 4.39 -4.27 -9.74
CA GLN A 53 5.30 -5.40 -9.84
C GLN A 53 6.32 -5.12 -10.94
N SER A 54 7.59 -5.27 -10.60
CA SER A 54 8.69 -5.18 -11.57
C SER A 54 8.91 -6.50 -12.30
N LEU A 55 9.67 -6.45 -13.40
CA LEU A 55 10.18 -7.63 -14.09
C LEU A 55 11.13 -8.49 -13.24
N LYS A 56 11.66 -7.93 -12.13
CA LYS A 56 12.53 -8.63 -11.17
C LYS A 56 11.75 -9.19 -9.98
N ASN A 57 10.44 -9.43 -10.12
CA ASN A 57 9.54 -9.94 -9.09
C ASN A 57 9.43 -9.11 -7.79
N ASN A 58 10.00 -7.90 -7.76
CA ASN A 58 9.69 -6.92 -6.71
C ASN A 58 8.23 -6.50 -6.83
N LEU A 59 7.48 -6.62 -5.73
CA LEU A 59 6.10 -6.17 -5.60
C LEU A 59 6.04 -5.06 -4.56
N LYS A 60 5.43 -3.94 -4.95
CA LYS A 60 5.12 -2.81 -4.07
C LYS A 60 3.64 -2.56 -4.06
N ILE A 61 3.07 -2.46 -2.87
CA ILE A 61 1.69 -2.05 -2.68
C ILE A 61 1.69 -0.85 -1.76
N THR A 62 1.21 0.29 -2.25
CA THR A 62 1.28 1.57 -1.53
C THR A 62 -0.10 2.20 -1.42
N LEU A 63 -0.41 2.71 -0.22
CA LEU A 63 -1.49 3.66 0.00
C LEU A 63 -0.88 5.06 0.08
N HIS A 64 -1.34 5.96 -0.79
CA HIS A 64 -1.04 7.38 -0.71
C HIS A 64 -2.26 8.16 -0.25
N PHE A 65 -2.05 9.14 0.60
CA PHE A 65 -2.98 10.26 0.76
C PHE A 65 -2.80 11.23 -0.42
N GLN A 66 -3.91 11.74 -0.95
CA GLN A 66 -3.93 12.73 -2.03
C GLN A 66 -4.52 14.03 -1.46
N GLU A 67 -3.71 15.08 -1.45
CA GLU A 67 -4.10 16.44 -1.07
C GLU A 67 -3.54 17.39 -2.13
N ASP A 68 -4.42 18.07 -2.84
CA ASP A 68 -4.11 18.92 -4.01
C ASP A 68 -3.22 18.21 -5.04
N THR A 69 -1.98 18.69 -5.19
CA THR A 69 -0.96 18.14 -6.09
C THR A 69 0.01 17.20 -5.39
N SER A 70 -0.10 17.07 -4.06
CA SER A 70 0.81 16.28 -3.24
C SER A 70 0.36 14.81 -3.14
N LYS A 71 1.36 13.92 -3.10
CA LYS A 71 1.15 12.49 -2.89
C LYS A 71 1.99 12.02 -1.72
N THR A 72 1.36 11.89 -0.55
CA THR A 72 2.04 11.46 0.67
C THR A 72 1.82 9.97 0.89
N GLY A 73 2.89 9.18 0.87
CA GLY A 73 2.80 7.74 1.16
C GLY A 73 2.50 7.49 2.64
N LEU A 74 1.44 6.74 2.92
CA LEU A 74 0.97 6.41 4.27
C LEU A 74 1.44 5.04 4.74
N LEU A 75 1.29 4.04 3.87
CA LEU A 75 1.63 2.64 4.14
C LEU A 75 2.16 2.03 2.85
N ARG A 76 3.20 1.21 2.93
CA ARG A 76 3.67 0.44 1.78
C ARG A 76 4.21 -0.91 2.20
N ILE A 77 3.88 -1.96 1.46
CA ILE A 77 4.55 -3.25 1.57
C ILE A 77 5.49 -3.41 0.38
N ASP A 78 6.74 -3.77 0.67
CA ASP A 78 7.77 -4.07 -0.31
C ASP A 78 8.20 -5.54 -0.16
N TYR A 79 7.81 -6.37 -1.13
CA TYR A 79 8.41 -7.69 -1.33
C TYR A 79 9.58 -7.55 -2.31
N HIS A 80 10.68 -8.20 -1.97
CA HIS A 80 11.95 -8.10 -2.69
C HIS A 80 12.47 -6.66 -2.88
N GLY A 81 12.05 -5.73 -2.02
CA GLY A 81 12.54 -4.35 -1.98
C GLY A 81 13.83 -4.24 -1.20
N GLN A 82 14.64 -3.25 -1.55
CA GLN A 82 15.80 -2.88 -0.75
C GLN A 82 15.58 -1.48 -0.17
N HIS A 83 15.98 -1.29 1.08
CA HIS A 83 15.74 -0.06 1.79
C HIS A 83 16.75 0.14 2.93
N GLN A 84 17.08 1.39 3.23
CA GLN A 84 17.76 1.74 4.48
C GLN A 84 16.89 2.66 5.32
N ASN A 85 16.66 2.26 6.56
CA ASN A 85 16.04 3.14 7.54
C ASN A 85 16.97 4.33 7.87
N PRO A 86 16.42 5.51 8.20
CA PRO A 86 17.20 6.63 8.69
C PRO A 86 18.06 6.26 9.91
N ARG A 87 19.24 6.87 9.98
CA ARG A 87 20.11 6.77 11.18
C ARG A 87 19.65 7.68 12.31
N LYS A 88 19.14 8.87 11.94
CA LYS A 88 18.72 9.90 12.90
C LYS A 88 17.36 9.52 13.49
N ILE A 89 17.33 9.33 14.81
CA ILE A 89 16.11 9.13 15.58
C ILE A 89 15.61 10.49 16.07
N LYS A 90 14.39 10.84 15.68
CA LYS A 90 13.60 11.99 16.13
C LYS A 90 12.62 11.57 17.22
N SER A 91 12.18 12.54 18.02
CA SER A 91 11.16 12.34 19.07
C SER A 91 9.83 11.82 18.55
N SER A 92 9.48 12.15 17.30
CA SER A 92 8.28 11.66 16.62
C SER A 92 8.29 10.16 16.29
N LEU A 93 9.45 9.48 16.39
CA LEU A 93 9.57 8.07 16.03
C LEU A 93 8.96 7.16 17.12
N PRO A 94 7.93 6.36 16.80
CA PRO A 94 7.36 5.42 17.76
C PRO A 94 8.39 4.37 18.20
N ASN A 95 8.31 3.93 19.45
CA ASN A 95 9.30 3.03 20.07
C ASN A 95 9.54 1.74 19.26
N ARG A 96 8.50 1.19 18.64
CA ARG A 96 8.59 -0.04 17.83
C ARG A 96 9.55 0.05 16.65
N PHE A 97 9.86 1.26 16.14
CA PHE A 97 10.78 1.45 15.02
C PHE A 97 12.24 1.64 15.45
N LYS A 98 12.47 2.02 16.72
CA LYS A 98 13.82 2.35 17.23
C LYS A 98 14.84 1.21 17.08
N PRO A 99 14.48 -0.08 17.30
CA PRO A 99 15.42 -1.19 17.08
C PRO A 99 15.94 -1.30 15.64
N TYR A 100 15.21 -0.73 14.67
CA TYR A 100 15.53 -0.83 13.25
C TYR A 100 16.21 0.44 12.70
N ALA A 101 16.68 1.35 13.56
CA ALA A 101 17.42 2.53 13.11
C ALA A 101 18.67 2.13 12.32
N ALA A 102 18.93 2.81 11.20
CA ALA A 102 20.01 2.51 10.26
C ALA A 102 19.98 1.11 9.60
N LYS A 103 18.97 0.28 9.89
CA LYS A 103 18.86 -1.07 9.35
C LYS A 103 18.78 -1.04 7.83
N TRP A 104 19.55 -1.94 7.21
CA TRP A 104 19.47 -2.25 5.79
C TRP A 104 18.55 -3.46 5.62
N PHE A 105 17.54 -3.31 4.78
CA PHE A 105 16.68 -4.37 4.28
C PHE A 105 17.21 -4.76 2.90
N ASP A 106 17.63 -6.01 2.75
CA ASP A 106 18.09 -6.53 1.48
C ASP A 106 16.95 -7.17 0.67
N TYR A 107 17.30 -7.76 -0.48
CA TYR A 107 16.32 -8.35 -1.40
C TYR A 107 15.52 -9.51 -0.76
N HIS A 108 16.05 -10.19 0.24
CA HIS A 108 15.38 -11.32 0.91
C HIS A 108 14.63 -10.90 2.18
N GLU A 109 14.73 -9.63 2.58
CA GLU A 109 14.07 -9.11 3.77
C GLU A 109 12.87 -8.23 3.40
N HIS A 110 11.71 -8.88 3.26
CA HIS A 110 10.45 -8.20 2.98
C HIS A 110 10.02 -7.33 4.15
N HIS A 111 9.48 -6.15 3.85
CA HIS A 111 9.27 -5.14 4.88
C HIS A 111 8.07 -4.26 4.57
N ILE A 112 7.58 -3.62 5.62
CA ILE A 112 6.43 -2.71 5.56
C ILE A 112 6.86 -1.32 6.05
N HIS A 113 6.61 -0.33 5.21
CA HIS A 113 6.87 1.07 5.47
C HIS A 113 5.65 1.77 6.06
N TYR A 114 5.93 2.72 6.95
CA TYR A 114 4.92 3.57 7.56
C TYR A 114 5.26 5.04 7.35
N TYR A 115 4.23 5.86 7.25
CA TYR A 115 4.36 7.28 7.51
C TYR A 115 4.75 7.48 8.97
N VAL A 116 5.80 8.28 9.18
CA VAL A 116 6.24 8.74 10.48
C VAL A 116 6.43 10.24 10.37
N GLU A 117 5.78 10.99 11.26
CA GLU A 117 5.86 12.44 11.30
C GLU A 117 7.32 12.93 11.40
N ASP A 118 7.60 14.08 10.81
CA ASP A 118 8.93 14.68 10.64
C ASP A 118 9.91 13.89 9.77
N TYR A 119 9.55 12.73 9.21
CA TYR A 119 10.41 12.04 8.24
C TYR A 119 9.88 12.19 6.81
N LYS A 120 10.76 11.92 5.85
CA LYS A 120 10.32 11.71 4.46
C LYS A 120 9.25 10.60 4.45
N PRO A 121 8.15 10.73 3.68
CA PRO A 121 7.12 9.70 3.62
C PRO A 121 7.70 8.32 3.27
N LEU A 122 7.21 7.29 3.98
CA LEU A 122 7.65 5.89 3.84
C LEU A 122 9.16 5.67 4.04
N ALA A 123 9.85 6.56 4.76
CA ALA A 123 11.27 6.38 5.06
C ALA A 123 11.56 5.35 6.15
N TRP A 124 10.56 4.98 6.97
CA TRP A 124 10.74 3.99 8.02
C TRP A 124 10.01 2.71 7.68
N ALA A 125 10.72 1.60 7.78
CA ALA A 125 10.17 0.26 7.65
C ALA A 125 10.53 -0.63 8.84
N ILE A 126 9.77 -1.70 8.99
CA ILE A 126 10.09 -2.86 9.84
C ILE A 126 9.96 -4.14 9.01
N PRO A 127 10.69 -5.22 9.36
CA PRO A 127 10.54 -6.50 8.68
C PRO A 127 9.10 -6.98 8.75
N LEU A 128 8.59 -7.62 7.70
CA LEU A 128 7.27 -8.23 7.75
C LEU A 128 7.19 -9.29 8.85
N ALA A 129 8.30 -9.99 9.14
CA ALA A 129 8.39 -10.96 10.24
C ALA A 129 8.03 -10.37 11.61
N ASP A 130 8.25 -9.06 11.79
CA ASP A 130 8.04 -8.35 13.06
C ASP A 130 6.79 -7.44 13.04
N ASP A 131 6.00 -7.49 11.96
CA ASP A 131 4.72 -6.77 11.85
C ASP A 131 3.55 -7.76 11.93
N GLU A 132 2.33 -7.28 12.20
CA GLU A 132 1.12 -8.13 12.23
C GLU A 132 0.59 -8.50 10.83
N PHE A 133 1.15 -7.95 9.75
CA PHE A 133 0.70 -8.27 8.39
C PHE A 133 0.90 -9.77 8.06
N PRO A 134 -0.13 -10.55 7.71
CA PRO A 134 -0.06 -12.01 7.79
C PRO A 134 0.83 -12.66 6.72
N ILE A 135 0.92 -12.09 5.51
CA ILE A 135 1.68 -12.69 4.42
C ILE A 135 3.13 -12.19 4.47
N LYS A 136 4.04 -13.03 4.95
CA LYS A 136 5.44 -12.65 5.19
C LYS A 136 6.33 -12.74 3.96
N ASP A 137 5.94 -13.55 2.99
CA ASP A 137 6.72 -13.88 1.80
C ASP A 137 5.79 -14.13 0.61
N ILE A 138 6.30 -13.93 -0.62
CA ILE A 138 5.65 -14.29 -1.88
C ILE A 138 6.62 -15.11 -2.72
N THR A 139 6.16 -16.26 -3.19
CA THR A 139 6.97 -17.19 -3.99
C THR A 139 6.49 -17.26 -5.44
N THR A 140 5.20 -17.00 -5.66
CA THR A 140 4.53 -17.17 -6.94
C THR A 140 3.58 -16.01 -7.23
N THR A 141 3.17 -15.88 -8.50
CA THR A 141 2.19 -14.85 -8.90
C THR A 141 0.82 -15.06 -8.29
N THR A 142 0.49 -16.28 -7.83
CA THR A 142 -0.78 -16.56 -7.15
C THR A 142 -0.85 -15.94 -5.76
N ASP A 143 0.29 -15.62 -5.14
CA ASP A 143 0.36 -15.01 -3.81
C ASP A 143 -0.03 -13.52 -3.83
N ILE A 144 0.06 -12.86 -5.01
CA ILE A 144 -0.17 -11.42 -5.17
C ILE A 144 -1.59 -11.03 -4.78
N PHE A 145 -2.59 -11.81 -5.18
CA PHE A 145 -3.99 -11.46 -4.90
C PHE A 145 -4.33 -11.55 -3.41
N PRO A 146 -3.97 -12.61 -2.67
CA PRO A 146 -4.04 -12.64 -1.21
C PRO A 146 -3.37 -11.43 -0.55
N VAL A 147 -2.18 -11.02 -0.99
CA VAL A 147 -1.50 -9.83 -0.44
C VAL A 147 -2.34 -8.57 -0.65
N ILE A 148 -2.96 -8.39 -1.82
CA ILE A 148 -3.84 -7.25 -2.08
C ILE A 148 -5.05 -7.26 -1.14
N GLN A 149 -5.64 -8.44 -0.89
CA GLN A 149 -6.78 -8.58 0.03
C GLN A 149 -6.38 -8.22 1.47
N GLU A 150 -5.25 -8.74 1.95
CA GLU A 150 -4.76 -8.44 3.29
C GLU A 150 -4.36 -6.97 3.43
N PHE A 151 -3.80 -6.37 2.38
CA PHE A 151 -3.52 -4.93 2.35
C PHE A 151 -4.82 -4.12 2.40
N ALA A 152 -5.87 -4.53 1.67
CA ALA A 152 -7.18 -3.90 1.70
C ALA A 152 -7.80 -3.95 3.10
N VAL A 153 -7.75 -5.11 3.78
CA VAL A 153 -8.18 -5.25 5.17
C VAL A 153 -7.38 -4.31 6.08
N ARG A 154 -6.05 -4.25 5.90
CA ARG A 154 -5.16 -3.44 6.72
C ARG A 154 -5.44 -1.94 6.63
N ILE A 155 -5.87 -1.46 5.47
CA ILE A 155 -6.26 -0.06 5.26
C ILE A 155 -7.75 0.19 5.54
N ASN A 156 -8.46 -0.82 6.05
CA ASN A 156 -9.88 -0.78 6.37
C ASN A 156 -10.73 -0.40 5.14
N LEU A 157 -10.40 -0.99 3.98
CA LEU A 157 -11.18 -0.87 2.76
C LEU A 157 -12.39 -1.80 2.84
N GLU A 158 -13.60 -1.24 2.78
CA GLU A 158 -14.85 -2.01 2.79
C GLU A 158 -15.19 -2.61 1.43
N THR A 159 -14.75 -1.95 0.35
CA THR A 159 -14.96 -2.47 -1.01
C THR A 159 -14.18 -3.75 -1.23
N LYS A 160 -14.87 -4.79 -1.71
CA LYS A 160 -14.25 -6.11 -1.93
C LYS A 160 -13.52 -6.15 -3.28
N PHE A 161 -12.31 -6.68 -3.28
CA PHE A 161 -11.66 -7.07 -4.53
C PHE A 161 -12.17 -8.43 -4.97
N GLU A 162 -12.63 -8.52 -6.22
CA GLU A 162 -13.07 -9.76 -6.83
C GLU A 162 -12.11 -10.13 -7.96
N ARG A 163 -11.67 -11.39 -7.95
CA ARG A 163 -10.92 -11.95 -9.06
C ARG A 163 -11.91 -12.24 -10.18
N VAL A 164 -11.72 -11.59 -11.33
CA VAL A 164 -12.49 -11.94 -12.53
C VAL A 164 -11.93 -13.25 -13.07
N SER A 165 -12.71 -14.31 -12.98
CA SER A 165 -12.42 -15.57 -13.67
C SER A 165 -12.50 -15.33 -15.17
N SER A 166 -11.41 -15.58 -15.88
CA SER A 166 -11.40 -15.70 -17.34
C SER A 166 -12.07 -16.99 -17.77
#